data_AF-X1E7U6-F1
#
_entry.id   AF-X1E7U6-F1
#
_cell.length_a   1.000
_cell.length_b   1.000
_cell.length_c   1.000
_cell.angle_alpha   90.00
_cell.angle_beta   90.00
_cell.angle_gamma   90.00
#
_symmetry.space_group_name_H-M   'P 1'
#
loop_
_entity.id
_entity.type
_entity.pdbx_description
1 polymer ?
#
loop_
_entity_poly.entity_id
_entity_poly.type
_entity_poly.pdbx_seq_one_letter_code
_entity_poly.pdbx_strand_id
1 'polypeptide(L)'
;SWSIPSDLYYAELTEHDSLSWNSDGDSYYGEVCNSNYQPPGDDNPDYHQDIHVGRIPVDNPSAAAICQTIIAFDSNTDRSYKETALLPASIPFYENQNHEPIPRVDGSEDMEALMNDGIISRDNAVYLYEKAGLRPSPYPSTDSLCNMNQIAYWYKKGVMYEYHHGSPTGYARLVWVWDDGDSVPENPELEHIYSLFINDVSNINNDYSSTTILRSCSCGKPDQYNVTMRLMDHGVSSSVISGTDGVWVILDDRGGLPHHFLA
;
A
#
# COMPACT_ATOMS: atom_id res chain seq x y z
N SER A 1 -0.79 -26.51 -3.28
CA SER A 1 -0.37 -25.44 -2.36
C SER A 1 -0.14 -24.16 -3.13
N TRP A 2 -0.17 -23.00 -2.48
CA TRP A 2 0.15 -21.70 -3.08
C TRP A 2 1.31 -21.08 -2.32
N SER A 3 2.34 -20.64 -3.05
CA SER A 3 3.45 -19.88 -2.48
C SER A 3 3.12 -18.39 -2.49
N ILE A 4 3.46 -17.70 -1.40
CA ILE A 4 3.36 -16.24 -1.30
C ILE A 4 4.73 -15.67 -1.69
N PRO A 5 4.85 -14.92 -2.80
CA PRO A 5 6.12 -14.30 -3.17
C PRO A 5 6.59 -13.34 -2.08
N SER A 6 7.69 -13.67 -1.43
CA SER A 6 8.19 -12.95 -0.26
C SER A 6 9.70 -13.06 -0.13
N ASP A 7 10.33 -11.97 0.33
CA ASP A 7 11.74 -11.95 0.72
C ASP A 7 11.94 -12.37 2.19
N LEU A 8 10.86 -12.70 2.90
CA LEU A 8 10.91 -13.16 4.30
C LEU A 8 11.75 -14.43 4.47
N TYR A 9 11.81 -15.28 3.43
CA TYR A 9 12.71 -16.44 3.37
C TYR A 9 14.18 -16.06 3.64
N TYR A 10 14.63 -14.89 3.16
CA TYR A 10 16.00 -14.43 3.38
C TYR A 10 16.20 -13.75 4.75
N ALA A 11 15.12 -13.46 5.47
CA ALA A 11 15.14 -12.73 6.72
C ALA A 11 15.09 -13.63 7.96
N GLU A 12 14.60 -14.86 7.80
CA GLU A 12 14.48 -15.89 8.84
C GLU A 12 15.74 -16.76 8.82
N LEU A 13 16.46 -16.83 9.92
CA LEU A 13 17.78 -17.46 10.05
C LEU A 13 17.85 -18.54 11.13
N THR A 14 16.72 -18.87 11.77
CA THR A 14 16.66 -19.76 12.92
C THR A 14 16.46 -21.22 12.54
N GLU A 15 15.60 -21.53 11.56
CA GLU A 15 15.26 -22.90 11.18
C GLU A 15 15.85 -23.31 9.83
N HIS A 16 16.10 -24.61 9.67
CA HIS A 16 16.53 -25.17 8.39
C HIS A 16 15.31 -25.34 7.48
N ASP A 17 15.44 -25.13 6.18
CA ASP A 17 14.35 -25.23 5.19
C ASP A 17 13.48 -26.48 5.38
N SER A 18 14.10 -27.64 5.62
CA SER A 18 13.40 -28.92 5.85
C SER A 18 12.53 -28.99 7.12
N LEU A 19 12.50 -27.92 7.92
CA LEU A 19 11.71 -27.78 9.14
C LEU A 19 10.73 -26.60 9.07
N SER A 20 10.91 -25.68 8.11
CA SER A 20 10.14 -24.43 8.00
C SER A 20 9.65 -24.21 6.57
N TRP A 21 10.50 -23.65 5.71
CA TRP A 21 10.17 -23.11 4.39
C TRP A 21 10.03 -24.14 3.26
N ASN A 22 10.47 -25.38 3.45
CA ASN A 22 10.34 -26.51 2.51
C ASN A 22 10.26 -27.82 3.31
N SER A 23 9.21 -27.94 4.12
CA SER A 23 9.07 -28.99 5.13
C SER A 23 8.79 -30.37 4.52
N ASP A 24 8.19 -30.42 3.33
CA ASP A 24 7.91 -31.67 2.62
C ASP A 24 9.04 -32.09 1.65
N GLY A 25 10.04 -31.23 1.47
CA GLY A 25 11.26 -31.48 0.71
C GLY A 25 11.08 -31.43 -0.80
N ASP A 26 10.05 -30.74 -1.29
CA ASP A 26 9.82 -30.53 -2.71
C ASP A 26 10.59 -29.30 -3.25
N SER A 27 10.18 -28.75 -4.41
CA SER A 27 10.85 -27.60 -5.05
C SER A 27 10.12 -26.26 -4.86
N TYR A 28 9.02 -26.25 -4.11
CA TYR A 28 8.19 -25.10 -3.81
C TYR A 28 8.42 -24.71 -2.35
N TYR A 29 8.60 -23.42 -2.10
CA TYR A 29 8.94 -22.92 -0.78
C TYR A 29 7.85 -21.96 -0.30
N GLY A 30 7.55 -21.98 0.99
CA GLY A 30 6.59 -21.06 1.61
C GLY A 30 5.14 -21.34 1.21
N GLU A 31 4.81 -22.62 1.05
CA GLU A 31 3.50 -23.14 0.70
C GLU A 31 2.53 -23.14 1.89
N VAL A 32 2.23 -21.94 2.41
CA VAL A 32 1.52 -21.74 3.68
C VAL A 32 0.00 -21.88 3.61
N CYS A 33 -0.54 -21.97 2.40
CA CYS A 33 -1.97 -22.09 2.13
C CYS A 33 -2.29 -23.32 1.26
N ASN A 34 -3.41 -23.98 1.56
CA ASN A 34 -3.97 -25.05 0.74
C ASN A 34 -4.62 -24.49 -0.56
N SER A 35 -5.18 -25.38 -1.38
CA SER A 35 -5.81 -25.02 -2.66
C SER A 35 -7.00 -24.05 -2.56
N ASN A 36 -7.58 -23.88 -1.36
CA ASN A 36 -8.68 -22.95 -1.08
C ASN A 36 -8.20 -21.64 -0.43
N TYR A 37 -6.89 -21.33 -0.46
CA TYR A 37 -6.30 -20.15 0.19
C TYR A 37 -6.52 -20.13 1.72
N GLN A 38 -6.53 -21.30 2.34
CA GLN A 38 -6.70 -21.45 3.79
C GLN A 38 -5.47 -22.15 4.41
N PRO A 39 -5.02 -21.71 5.60
CA PRO A 39 -4.03 -22.46 6.36
C PRO A 39 -4.65 -23.72 7.01
N PRO A 40 -3.84 -24.74 7.35
CA PRO A 40 -2.42 -24.85 7.00
C PRO A 40 -2.24 -25.30 5.55
N GLY A 41 -1.14 -24.85 4.93
CA GLY A 41 -0.59 -25.46 3.72
C GLY A 41 0.41 -26.57 4.05
N ASP A 42 1.33 -26.82 3.13
CA ASP A 42 2.33 -27.89 3.21
C ASP A 42 3.60 -27.45 3.96
N ASP A 43 3.85 -26.14 4.03
CA ASP A 43 4.95 -25.53 4.80
C ASP A 43 4.47 -24.76 6.04
N ASN A 44 5.36 -24.62 7.02
CA ASN A 44 5.13 -23.82 8.24
C ASN A 44 6.34 -22.92 8.56
N PRO A 45 6.57 -21.85 7.77
CA PRO A 45 7.62 -20.88 8.03
C PRO A 45 7.46 -20.19 9.40
N ASP A 46 8.58 -19.90 10.06
CA ASP A 46 8.59 -18.85 11.08
C ASP A 46 8.47 -17.48 10.37
N TYR A 47 7.53 -16.66 10.83
CA TYR A 47 7.33 -15.32 10.28
C TYR A 47 8.17 -14.25 10.99
N HIS A 48 8.95 -14.65 12.00
CA HIS A 48 9.89 -13.76 12.67
C HIS A 48 11.06 -13.38 11.76
N GLN A 49 11.26 -12.08 11.58
CA GLN A 49 12.43 -11.56 10.87
C GLN A 49 13.61 -11.43 11.84
N ASP A 50 14.71 -12.14 11.59
CA ASP A 50 15.95 -11.95 12.34
C ASP A 50 16.77 -10.76 11.81
N ILE A 51 16.58 -10.42 10.54
CA ILE A 51 17.20 -9.26 9.88
C ILE A 51 16.18 -8.48 9.05
N HIS A 52 16.40 -7.17 8.92
CA HIS A 52 15.62 -6.34 8.01
C HIS A 52 16.09 -6.53 6.57
N VAL A 53 15.17 -6.97 5.71
CA VAL A 53 15.45 -7.19 4.29
C VAL A 53 14.70 -6.14 3.45
N GLY A 54 15.41 -5.60 2.46
CA GLY A 54 14.84 -4.74 1.43
C GLY A 54 15.42 -5.11 0.06
N ARG A 55 14.66 -4.84 -1.00
CA ARG A 55 15.03 -5.18 -2.38
C ARG A 55 15.15 -3.92 -3.22
N ILE A 56 16.21 -3.83 -4.04
CA ILE A 56 16.24 -2.95 -5.22
C ILE A 56 15.62 -3.75 -6.36
N PRO A 57 14.36 -3.47 -6.78
CA PRO A 57 13.56 -4.44 -7.51
C PRO A 57 13.74 -4.36 -9.03
N VAL A 58 14.91 -3.89 -9.49
CA VAL A 58 15.26 -3.71 -10.92
C VAL A 58 16.74 -4.00 -11.14
N ASP A 59 17.08 -4.35 -12.37
CA ASP A 59 18.46 -4.61 -12.78
C ASP A 59 19.23 -3.33 -13.14
N ASN A 60 20.52 -3.49 -13.45
CA ASN A 60 21.38 -2.42 -13.96
C ASN A 60 20.96 -2.02 -15.41
N PRO A 61 20.89 -0.72 -15.77
CA PRO A 61 21.38 0.45 -15.04
C PRO A 61 20.39 1.13 -14.08
N SER A 62 19.10 0.76 -14.12
CA SER A 62 18.07 1.35 -13.25
C SER A 62 18.40 1.24 -11.77
N ALA A 63 19.04 0.14 -11.34
CA ALA A 63 19.50 -0.02 -9.96
C ALA A 63 20.44 1.11 -9.50
N ALA A 64 21.34 1.60 -10.37
CA ALA A 64 22.25 2.68 -10.02
C ALA A 64 21.51 4.02 -9.84
N ALA A 65 20.48 4.26 -10.66
CA ALA A 65 19.63 5.45 -10.54
C ALA A 65 18.85 5.43 -9.21
N ILE A 66 18.28 4.28 -8.83
CA ILE A 66 17.62 4.11 -7.53
C ILE A 66 18.58 4.38 -6.37
N CYS A 67 19.81 3.87 -6.42
CA CYS A 67 20.81 4.16 -5.38
C CYS A 67 21.11 5.67 -5.28
N GLN A 68 21.17 6.40 -6.41
CA GLN A 68 21.34 7.85 -6.38
C GLN A 68 20.13 8.58 -5.78
N THR A 69 18.90 8.12 -6.08
CA THR A 69 17.67 8.63 -5.45
C THR A 69 17.71 8.45 -3.93
N ILE A 70 18.12 7.26 -3.45
CA ILE A 70 18.25 6.98 -2.02
C ILE A 70 19.28 7.92 -1.38
N ILE A 71 20.48 8.04 -1.97
CA ILE A 71 21.52 8.94 -1.47
C ILE A 71 21.03 10.39 -1.44
N ALA A 72 20.33 10.85 -2.48
CA ALA A 72 19.78 12.20 -2.54
C ALA A 72 18.72 12.43 -1.44
N PHE A 73 17.85 11.45 -1.21
CA PHE A 73 16.85 11.50 -0.13
C PHE A 73 17.50 11.56 1.27
N ASP A 74 18.51 10.73 1.52
CA ASP A 74 19.17 10.61 2.84
C ASP A 74 20.11 11.77 3.15
N SER A 75 20.73 12.35 2.12
CA SER A 75 21.63 13.51 2.27
C SER A 75 20.87 14.86 2.33
N ASN A 76 19.60 14.87 1.93
CA ASN A 76 18.76 16.07 1.99
C ASN A 76 18.30 16.36 3.44
N THR A 77 18.62 17.56 3.93
CA THR A 77 18.31 18.02 5.30
C THR A 77 17.14 19.01 5.36
N ASP A 78 16.45 19.26 4.25
CA ASP A 78 15.29 20.16 4.18
C ASP A 78 14.07 19.56 4.87
N ARG A 79 13.88 19.92 6.14
CA ARG A 79 12.75 19.49 6.98
C ARG A 79 11.40 19.93 6.40
N SER A 80 11.33 21.03 5.64
CA SER A 80 10.07 21.53 5.08
C SER A 80 9.45 20.58 4.05
N TYR A 81 10.22 19.64 3.54
CA TYR A 81 9.76 18.57 2.69
C TYR A 81 9.77 17.22 3.44
N LYS A 82 10.86 16.90 4.15
CA LYS A 82 11.05 15.60 4.82
C LYS A 82 9.97 15.30 5.87
N GLU A 83 9.42 16.33 6.51
CA GLU A 83 8.40 16.19 7.58
C GLU A 83 6.97 16.42 7.08
N THR A 84 6.78 16.53 5.77
CA THR A 84 5.45 16.70 5.16
C THR A 84 4.95 15.40 4.55
N ALA A 85 3.65 15.15 4.72
CA ALA A 85 3.01 13.91 4.30
C ALA A 85 1.92 14.14 3.26
N LEU A 86 1.77 13.20 2.32
CA LEU A 86 0.58 13.03 1.49
C LEU A 86 -0.18 11.79 1.97
N LEU A 87 -1.45 11.97 2.35
CA LEU A 87 -2.32 10.95 2.93
C LEU A 87 -3.60 10.79 2.07
N PRO A 88 -3.54 10.12 0.91
CA PRO A 88 -4.71 9.88 0.09
C PRO A 88 -5.41 8.59 0.52
N ALA A 89 -6.72 8.67 0.78
CA ALA A 89 -7.49 7.54 1.28
C ALA A 89 -8.86 7.43 0.62
N SER A 90 -9.15 6.23 0.14
CA SER A 90 -10.43 5.87 -0.45
C SER A 90 -11.38 5.24 0.57
N ILE A 91 -12.55 4.79 0.10
CA ILE A 91 -13.46 3.90 0.84
C ILE A 91 -13.23 2.50 0.29
N PRO A 92 -12.47 1.60 0.96
CA PRO A 92 -12.27 0.25 0.43
C PRO A 92 -13.55 -0.58 0.36
N PHE A 93 -14.46 -0.41 1.31
CA PHE A 93 -15.71 -1.18 1.35
C PHE A 93 -16.88 -0.30 1.79
N TYR A 94 -18.00 -0.43 1.09
CA TYR A 94 -19.25 0.13 1.55
C TYR A 94 -19.98 -0.86 2.46
N GLU A 95 -20.79 -0.32 3.38
CA GLU A 95 -21.63 -1.12 4.26
C GLU A 95 -22.63 -1.94 3.45
N ASN A 96 -22.78 -3.22 3.81
CA ASN A 96 -23.66 -4.18 3.16
C ASN A 96 -23.37 -4.42 1.66
N GLN A 97 -22.15 -4.11 1.19
CA GLN A 97 -21.80 -4.25 -0.21
C GLN A 97 -22.08 -5.68 -0.73
N ASN A 98 -22.77 -5.78 -1.87
CA ASN A 98 -23.27 -7.03 -2.44
C ASN A 98 -24.15 -7.86 -1.49
N HIS A 99 -24.91 -7.22 -0.60
CA HIS A 99 -25.69 -7.85 0.48
C HIS A 99 -24.87 -8.66 1.49
N GLU A 100 -23.54 -8.54 1.48
CA GLU A 100 -22.70 -9.18 2.48
C GLU A 100 -22.70 -8.36 3.78
N PRO A 101 -22.79 -8.97 4.97
CA PRO A 101 -22.89 -8.25 6.25
C PRO A 101 -21.55 -7.64 6.68
N ILE A 102 -20.90 -6.88 5.79
CA ILE A 102 -19.64 -6.20 6.04
C ILE A 102 -19.89 -4.74 6.43
N PRO A 103 -19.13 -4.22 7.40
CA PRO A 103 -19.20 -2.81 7.75
C PRO A 103 -18.59 -1.95 6.64
N ARG A 104 -18.98 -0.67 6.61
CA ARG A 104 -18.24 0.32 5.84
C ARG A 104 -16.82 0.47 6.40
N VAL A 105 -15.85 0.56 5.49
CA VAL A 105 -14.47 0.89 5.78
C VAL A 105 -14.15 2.18 5.03
N ASP A 106 -13.82 3.24 5.76
CA ASP A 106 -13.42 4.52 5.19
C ASP A 106 -11.96 4.78 5.56
N GLY A 107 -11.05 4.70 4.58
CA GLY A 107 -9.62 4.87 4.84
C GLY A 107 -9.26 6.26 5.36
N SER A 108 -10.15 7.25 5.22
CA SER A 108 -9.98 8.57 5.82
C SER A 108 -9.97 8.49 7.35
N GLU A 109 -10.70 7.54 7.96
CA GLU A 109 -10.68 7.32 9.41
C GLU A 109 -9.27 6.97 9.89
N ASP A 110 -8.55 6.16 9.13
CA ASP A 110 -7.17 5.76 9.44
C ASP A 110 -6.20 6.93 9.30
N MET A 111 -6.33 7.75 8.25
CA MET A 111 -5.51 8.95 8.10
C MET A 111 -5.77 9.98 9.21
N GLU A 112 -7.03 10.12 9.63
CA GLU A 112 -7.39 10.95 10.76
C GLU A 112 -6.82 10.40 12.07
N ALA A 113 -6.80 9.08 12.27
CA ALA A 113 -6.17 8.44 13.42
C ALA A 113 -4.66 8.73 13.47
N LEU A 114 -3.93 8.53 12.37
CA LEU A 114 -2.51 8.87 12.25
C LEU A 114 -2.21 10.32 12.66
N MET A 115 -3.10 11.25 12.27
CA MET A 115 -2.94 12.66 12.62
C MET A 115 -3.35 12.98 14.06
N ASN A 116 -4.40 12.36 14.58
CA ASN A 116 -4.90 12.60 15.94
C ASN A 116 -3.96 12.01 17.00
N ASP A 117 -3.29 10.90 16.68
CA ASP A 117 -2.29 10.26 17.55
C ASP A 117 -0.92 10.95 17.48
N GLY A 118 -0.77 11.97 16.62
CA GLY A 118 0.45 12.77 16.49
C GLY A 118 1.59 12.08 15.74
N ILE A 119 1.31 10.96 15.07
CA ILE A 119 2.29 10.22 14.25
C ILE A 119 2.62 11.02 12.99
N ILE A 120 1.60 11.60 12.37
CA ILE A 120 1.76 12.59 11.29
C ILE A 120 1.23 13.94 11.78
N SER A 121 2.04 15.00 11.68
CA SER A 121 1.56 16.33 12.01
C SER A 121 0.54 16.81 10.98
N ARG A 122 -0.69 17.12 11.45
CA ARG A 122 -1.76 17.64 10.60
C ARG A 122 -1.38 18.94 9.88
N ASP A 123 -0.62 19.81 10.53
CA ASP A 123 -0.16 21.08 9.95
C ASP A 123 0.82 20.89 8.77
N ASN A 124 1.47 19.71 8.72
CA ASN A 124 2.43 19.35 7.68
C ASN A 124 1.87 18.29 6.71
N ALA A 125 0.58 17.96 6.78
CA ALA A 125 -0.04 16.94 5.95
C ALA A 125 -0.97 17.53 4.89
N VAL A 126 -0.93 16.96 3.70
CA VAL A 126 -2.01 17.06 2.71
C VAL A 126 -2.75 15.74 2.73
N TYR A 127 -4.05 15.79 2.95
CA TYR A 127 -4.90 14.60 3.03
C TYR A 127 -6.03 14.71 2.01
N LEU A 128 -6.13 13.67 1.17
CA LEU A 128 -7.06 13.61 0.03
C LEU A 128 -8.05 12.48 0.29
N TYR A 129 -9.32 12.80 0.48
CA TYR A 129 -10.34 11.80 0.84
C TYR A 129 -11.36 11.61 -0.27
N GLU A 130 -12.00 10.44 -0.34
CA GLU A 130 -13.06 10.16 -1.31
C GLU A 130 -14.26 11.09 -1.09
N LYS A 131 -14.55 11.96 -2.08
CA LYS A 131 -15.64 12.96 -2.05
C LYS A 131 -16.68 12.77 -3.15
N ALA A 132 -16.54 11.75 -3.98
CA ALA A 132 -17.46 11.42 -5.06
C ALA A 132 -18.49 10.35 -4.63
N GLY A 133 -19.46 10.15 -5.52
CA GLY A 133 -20.48 9.12 -5.39
C GLY A 133 -21.60 9.46 -4.41
N LEU A 134 -22.43 8.47 -4.13
CA LEU A 134 -23.64 8.59 -3.32
C LEU A 134 -23.35 8.65 -1.81
N ARG A 135 -22.23 8.06 -1.37
CA ARG A 135 -21.87 7.98 0.04
C ARG A 135 -20.39 8.33 0.28
N PRO A 136 -19.98 9.59 0.04
CA PRO A 136 -18.59 10.02 0.20
C PRO A 136 -18.11 9.95 1.66
N SER A 137 -16.81 10.16 1.85
CA SER A 137 -16.21 10.28 3.19
C SER A 137 -16.71 11.54 3.91
N PRO A 138 -17.15 11.43 5.18
CA PRO A 138 -17.65 12.57 5.95
C PRO A 138 -16.55 13.46 6.53
N TYR A 139 -15.29 13.00 6.54
CA TYR A 139 -14.17 13.71 7.16
C TYR A 139 -13.76 14.96 6.35
N PRO A 140 -13.32 16.05 6.97
CA PRO A 140 -12.75 17.18 6.22
C PRO A 140 -11.51 16.73 5.47
N SER A 141 -11.26 17.29 4.28
CA SER A 141 -10.04 17.00 3.52
C SER A 141 -9.39 18.28 3.01
N THR A 142 -8.09 18.22 2.70
CA THR A 142 -7.40 19.33 2.03
C THR A 142 -8.00 19.54 0.64
N ASP A 143 -8.24 18.44 -0.08
CA ASP A 143 -8.92 18.41 -1.37
C ASP A 143 -9.61 17.05 -1.55
N SER A 144 -10.35 16.90 -2.64
CA SER A 144 -10.94 15.63 -3.07
C SER A 144 -9.89 14.65 -3.58
N LEU A 145 -10.07 13.36 -3.29
CA LEU A 145 -9.27 12.30 -3.88
C LEU A 145 -9.61 12.14 -5.37
N CYS A 146 -8.64 12.43 -6.23
CA CYS A 146 -8.67 12.09 -7.64
C CYS A 146 -7.23 12.01 -8.18
N ASN A 147 -7.05 11.42 -9.35
CA ASN A 147 -5.73 11.25 -9.96
C ASN A 147 -4.95 12.56 -10.13
N MET A 148 -5.63 13.61 -10.59
CA MET A 148 -5.01 14.93 -10.75
C MET A 148 -4.47 15.48 -9.43
N ASN A 149 -5.28 15.40 -8.35
CA ASN A 149 -4.86 15.87 -7.03
C ASN A 149 -3.78 14.97 -6.44
N GLN A 150 -3.85 13.65 -6.62
CA GLN A 150 -2.81 12.71 -6.21
C GLN A 150 -1.45 13.09 -6.78
N ILE A 151 -1.38 13.36 -8.09
CA ILE A 151 -0.15 13.75 -8.77
C ILE A 151 0.32 15.14 -8.31
N ALA A 152 -0.59 16.11 -8.27
CA ALA A 152 -0.26 17.50 -7.98
C ALA A 152 0.29 17.69 -6.55
N TYR A 153 -0.32 17.04 -5.55
CA TYR A 153 0.02 17.25 -4.15
C TYR A 153 1.22 16.41 -3.67
N TRP A 154 1.69 15.44 -4.46
CA TRP A 154 2.86 14.62 -4.10
C TRP A 154 4.16 15.42 -4.12
N TYR A 155 4.24 16.50 -4.90
CA TYR A 155 5.43 17.34 -4.93
C TYR A 155 5.82 17.83 -3.53
N LYS A 156 7.12 17.66 -3.20
CA LYS A 156 7.69 17.99 -1.88
C LYS A 156 6.92 17.34 -0.73
N LYS A 157 6.78 16.02 -0.76
CA LYS A 157 6.26 15.22 0.36
C LYS A 157 7.28 14.17 0.72
N GLY A 158 7.83 14.24 1.92
CA GLY A 158 8.82 13.29 2.43
C GLY A 158 8.19 11.93 2.72
N VAL A 159 6.90 11.92 3.04
CA VAL A 159 6.10 10.73 3.33
C VAL A 159 4.90 10.68 2.39
N MET A 160 4.63 9.51 1.82
CA MET A 160 3.36 9.20 1.15
C MET A 160 2.80 7.94 1.80
N TYR A 161 1.58 8.00 2.33
CA TYR A 161 0.89 6.85 2.90
C TYR A 161 -0.51 6.80 2.31
N GLU A 162 -0.81 5.79 1.50
CA GLU A 162 -2.13 5.64 0.87
C GLU A 162 -2.93 4.47 1.43
N TYR A 163 -4.25 4.54 1.30
CA TYR A 163 -5.14 3.40 1.55
C TYR A 163 -6.23 3.24 0.47
N HIS A 164 -6.06 2.20 -0.36
CA HIS A 164 -6.90 1.91 -1.52
C HIS A 164 -7.06 0.41 -1.80
N HIS A 165 -7.87 0.09 -2.81
CA HIS A 165 -7.71 -1.17 -3.52
C HIS A 165 -6.46 -1.12 -4.38
N GLY A 166 -5.81 -2.27 -4.54
CA GLY A 166 -4.55 -2.37 -5.24
C GLY A 166 -4.54 -3.40 -6.36
N SER A 167 -3.63 -3.16 -7.29
CA SER A 167 -3.18 -4.11 -8.28
C SER A 167 -1.70 -3.84 -8.58
N PRO A 168 -1.02 -4.74 -9.31
CA PRO A 168 0.35 -4.49 -9.77
C PRO A 168 0.47 -3.19 -10.58
N THR A 169 -0.57 -2.79 -11.31
CA THR A 169 -0.53 -1.63 -12.21
C THR A 169 -0.94 -0.31 -11.54
N GLY A 170 -1.24 -0.31 -10.25
CA GLY A 170 -1.62 0.89 -9.52
C GLY A 170 -2.69 0.63 -8.45
N TYR A 171 -3.16 1.71 -7.86
CA TYR A 171 -4.17 1.67 -6.79
C TYR A 171 -5.37 2.57 -7.13
N ALA A 172 -6.55 2.12 -6.70
CA ALA A 172 -7.82 2.66 -7.13
C ALA A 172 -8.76 2.93 -5.96
N ARG A 173 -9.50 4.03 -6.07
CA ARG A 173 -10.61 4.35 -5.18
C ARG A 173 -11.87 3.63 -5.64
N LEU A 174 -12.68 3.18 -4.70
CA LEU A 174 -14.00 2.62 -4.97
C LEU A 174 -15.06 3.71 -4.77
N VAL A 175 -15.93 3.88 -5.75
CA VAL A 175 -17.00 4.88 -5.72
C VAL A 175 -18.34 4.22 -5.98
N TRP A 176 -19.31 4.44 -5.10
CA TRP A 176 -20.70 4.10 -5.34
C TRP A 176 -21.35 5.17 -6.20
N VAL A 177 -21.55 4.87 -7.49
CA VAL A 177 -21.82 5.89 -8.52
C VAL A 177 -23.31 6.10 -8.82
N TRP A 178 -24.14 5.07 -8.65
CA TRP A 178 -25.60 5.12 -8.80
C TRP A 178 -26.23 4.04 -7.91
N ASP A 179 -27.56 4.07 -7.73
CA ASP A 179 -28.33 3.11 -6.90
C ASP A 179 -29.60 2.77 -7.67
N ASP A 180 -29.95 1.48 -7.76
CA ASP A 180 -31.16 0.97 -8.42
C ASP A 180 -32.45 1.20 -7.60
N GLY A 181 -32.26 1.64 -6.35
CA GLY A 181 -33.31 2.05 -5.43
C GLY A 181 -33.48 1.12 -4.22
N ASP A 182 -32.61 0.12 -4.06
CA ASP A 182 -32.61 -0.78 -2.92
C ASP A 182 -31.66 -0.31 -1.78
N SER A 183 -30.85 0.73 -2.03
CA SER A 183 -29.89 1.32 -1.10
C SER A 183 -28.79 0.35 -0.64
N VAL A 184 -28.43 -0.61 -1.47
CA VAL A 184 -27.33 -1.56 -1.27
C VAL A 184 -26.28 -1.33 -2.35
N PRO A 185 -25.00 -1.12 -2.01
CA PRO A 185 -23.97 -0.96 -3.03
C PRO A 185 -23.60 -2.32 -3.63
N GLU A 186 -24.04 -2.64 -4.84
CA GLU A 186 -23.59 -3.86 -5.54
C GLU A 186 -22.57 -3.58 -6.63
N ASN A 187 -21.84 -4.61 -7.05
CA ASN A 187 -20.75 -4.48 -8.02
C ASN A 187 -21.11 -3.72 -9.32
N PRO A 188 -22.32 -3.82 -9.90
CA PRO A 188 -22.71 -3.01 -11.06
C PRO A 188 -22.83 -1.50 -10.78
N GLU A 189 -23.01 -1.14 -9.51
CA GLU A 189 -23.18 0.22 -9.00
C GLU A 189 -21.86 0.85 -8.52
N LEU A 190 -20.81 0.04 -8.45
CA LEU A 190 -19.51 0.39 -7.93
C LEU A 190 -18.49 0.56 -9.06
N GLU A 191 -17.74 1.65 -9.03
CA GLU A 191 -16.64 1.90 -9.95
C GLU A 191 -15.30 1.92 -9.22
N HIS A 192 -14.33 1.17 -9.76
CA HIS A 192 -12.92 1.29 -9.38
C HIS A 192 -12.24 2.30 -10.30
N ILE A 193 -11.82 3.42 -9.74
CA ILE A 193 -11.21 4.52 -10.48
C ILE A 193 -9.77 4.69 -9.98
N TYR A 194 -8.78 4.65 -10.87
CA TYR A 194 -7.39 4.80 -10.46
C TYR A 194 -7.16 6.16 -9.78
N SER A 195 -6.63 6.11 -8.55
CA SER A 195 -6.01 7.26 -7.91
C SER A 195 -4.60 7.46 -8.49
N LEU A 196 -3.89 6.36 -8.75
CA LEU A 196 -2.64 6.37 -9.51
C LEU A 196 -2.55 5.11 -10.35
N PHE A 197 -2.40 5.27 -11.66
CA PHE A 197 -2.01 4.20 -12.56
C PHE A 197 -0.49 4.24 -12.81
N ILE A 198 0.11 3.12 -13.15
CA ILE A 198 1.57 2.99 -13.31
C ILE A 198 2.16 3.99 -14.32
N ASN A 199 1.41 4.34 -15.37
CA ASN A 199 1.85 5.33 -16.35
C ASN A 199 1.79 6.78 -15.83
N ASP A 200 1.00 7.04 -14.79
CA ASP A 200 0.90 8.37 -14.20
C ASP A 200 2.13 8.73 -13.38
N VAL A 201 2.95 7.74 -12.98
CA VAL A 201 4.15 7.97 -12.17
C VAL A 201 5.11 8.96 -12.84
N SER A 202 5.23 8.93 -14.17
CA SER A 202 6.09 9.87 -14.90
C SER A 202 5.58 11.32 -14.90
N ASN A 203 4.34 11.56 -14.44
CA ASN A 203 3.78 12.90 -14.29
C ASN A 203 4.03 13.49 -12.89
N ILE A 204 4.56 12.69 -11.96
CA ILE A 204 4.90 13.16 -10.61
C ILE A 204 6.27 13.84 -10.69
N ASN A 205 6.37 15.05 -10.15
CA ASN A 205 7.66 15.71 -9.99
C ASN A 205 8.52 14.92 -8.98
N ASN A 206 9.69 14.48 -9.43
CA ASN A 206 10.63 13.64 -8.70
C ASN A 206 11.88 14.40 -8.20
N ASP A 207 11.85 15.74 -8.18
CA ASP A 207 12.95 16.54 -7.59
C ASP A 207 13.09 16.28 -6.07
N TYR A 208 12.03 15.75 -5.44
CA TYR A 208 11.96 15.40 -4.02
C TYR A 208 11.25 14.06 -3.85
N SER A 209 12.01 13.00 -3.59
CA SER A 209 11.47 11.64 -3.45
C SER A 209 10.76 11.41 -2.11
N SER A 210 9.85 10.45 -2.01
CA SER A 210 9.20 10.09 -0.74
C SER A 210 9.69 8.74 -0.20
N THR A 211 9.54 8.53 1.11
CA THR A 211 9.28 7.20 1.64
C THR A 211 7.79 6.93 1.48
N THR A 212 7.45 5.87 0.75
CA THR A 212 6.08 5.57 0.33
C THR A 212 5.57 4.30 0.98
N ILE A 213 4.34 4.32 1.49
CA ILE A 213 3.64 3.17 2.04
C ILE A 213 2.38 2.99 1.22
N LEU A 214 2.32 1.86 0.50
CA LEU A 214 1.17 1.46 -0.31
C LEU A 214 0.37 0.42 0.44
N ARG A 215 -0.68 0.84 1.14
CA ARG A 215 -1.64 -0.07 1.78
C ARG A 215 -2.70 -0.51 0.77
N SER A 216 -2.22 -1.22 -0.24
CA SER A 216 -3.00 -1.66 -1.39
C SER A 216 -2.50 -3.04 -1.84
N CYS A 217 -3.43 -3.89 -2.28
CA CYS A 217 -3.12 -5.24 -2.74
C CYS A 217 -2.10 -5.25 -3.89
N SER A 218 -1.12 -6.16 -3.82
CA SER A 218 -0.23 -6.53 -4.94
C SER A 218 0.58 -5.40 -5.58
N CYS A 219 0.64 -4.19 -5.00
CA CYS A 219 1.42 -3.09 -5.56
C CYS A 219 2.94 -3.36 -5.58
N GLY A 220 3.42 -4.27 -4.71
CA GLY A 220 4.80 -4.73 -4.63
C GLY A 220 5.03 -6.16 -5.12
N LYS A 221 4.11 -6.75 -5.90
CA LYS A 221 4.21 -8.16 -6.29
C LYS A 221 5.50 -8.43 -7.09
N PRO A 222 6.45 -9.24 -6.57
CA PRO A 222 7.82 -9.28 -7.10
C PRO A 222 7.97 -10.11 -8.39
N ASP A 223 6.98 -10.91 -8.77
CA ASP A 223 7.00 -11.79 -9.95
C ASP A 223 6.67 -11.06 -11.27
N GLN A 224 6.33 -9.77 -11.21
CA GLN A 224 6.00 -8.95 -12.38
C GLN A 224 6.33 -7.48 -12.17
N TYR A 225 6.37 -6.72 -13.27
CA TYR A 225 6.54 -5.28 -13.21
C TYR A 225 5.34 -4.62 -12.52
N ASN A 226 5.60 -3.76 -11.54
CA ASN A 226 4.56 -3.20 -10.68
C ASN A 226 4.80 -1.71 -10.37
N VAL A 227 3.80 -1.09 -9.75
CA VAL A 227 3.83 0.34 -9.41
C VAL A 227 4.95 0.68 -8.41
N THR A 228 5.29 -0.21 -7.48
CA THR A 228 6.44 -0.02 -6.58
C THR A 228 7.75 0.10 -7.36
N MET A 229 8.01 -0.82 -8.30
CA MET A 229 9.19 -0.74 -9.18
C MET A 229 9.20 0.56 -9.97
N ARG A 230 8.06 0.98 -10.50
CA ARG A 230 7.93 2.22 -11.28
C ARG A 230 8.23 3.47 -10.44
N LEU A 231 7.71 3.54 -9.21
CA LEU A 231 7.93 4.66 -8.30
C LEU A 231 9.42 4.83 -7.96
N MET A 232 10.13 3.72 -7.76
CA MET A 232 11.56 3.73 -7.48
C MET A 232 12.39 4.05 -8.72
N ASP A 233 12.11 3.41 -9.86
CA ASP A 233 12.81 3.63 -11.14
C ASP A 233 12.67 5.07 -11.65
N HIS A 234 11.54 5.73 -11.36
CA HIS A 234 11.32 7.15 -11.69
C HIS A 234 11.84 8.11 -10.62
N GLY A 235 12.43 7.62 -9.52
CA GLY A 235 12.93 8.47 -8.44
C GLY A 235 11.84 9.22 -7.67
N VAL A 236 10.56 8.89 -7.88
CA VAL A 236 9.44 9.45 -7.11
C VAL A 236 9.51 8.98 -5.66
N SER A 237 9.98 7.75 -5.43
CA SER A 237 10.17 7.20 -4.09
C SER A 237 11.60 6.71 -3.91
N SER A 238 12.20 7.06 -2.77
CA SER A 238 13.50 6.50 -2.36
C SER A 238 13.32 5.11 -1.77
N SER A 239 12.20 4.86 -1.11
CA SER A 239 11.80 3.57 -0.56
C SER A 239 10.29 3.39 -0.65
N VAL A 240 9.86 2.12 -0.77
CA VAL A 240 8.44 1.76 -0.82
C VAL A 240 8.20 0.53 0.04
N ILE A 241 7.15 0.58 0.88
CA ILE A 241 6.58 -0.55 1.60
C ILE A 241 5.23 -0.85 0.96
N SER A 242 5.01 -2.07 0.49
CA SER A 242 3.80 -2.42 -0.27
C SER A 242 3.48 -3.91 -0.17
N GLY A 243 2.20 -4.27 -0.26
CA GLY A 243 1.77 -5.67 -0.28
C GLY A 243 2.24 -6.41 -1.53
N THR A 244 2.80 -7.61 -1.36
CA THR A 244 3.13 -8.51 -2.48
C THR A 244 1.92 -9.26 -3.00
N ASP A 245 0.89 -9.45 -2.17
CA ASP A 245 -0.38 -10.09 -2.52
C ASP A 245 -1.56 -9.32 -1.87
N GLY A 246 -2.66 -10.00 -1.51
CA GLY A 246 -3.80 -9.44 -0.81
C GLY A 246 -3.42 -8.73 0.49
N VAL A 247 -3.84 -7.47 0.62
CA VAL A 247 -3.75 -6.68 1.84
C VAL A 247 -5.15 -6.64 2.46
N TRP A 248 -5.32 -7.32 3.59
CA TRP A 248 -6.62 -7.48 4.22
C TRP A 248 -6.94 -6.31 5.15
N VAL A 249 -8.22 -5.94 5.18
CA VAL A 249 -8.72 -5.00 6.16
C VAL A 249 -8.97 -5.73 7.47
N ILE A 250 -8.33 -5.28 8.53
CA ILE A 250 -8.56 -5.76 9.88
C ILE A 250 -9.39 -4.70 10.59
N LEU A 251 -10.62 -5.03 10.95
CA LEU A 251 -11.58 -4.09 11.54
C LEU A 251 -11.13 -3.56 12.91
N ASP A 252 -10.24 -4.29 13.58
CA ASP A 252 -9.65 -3.91 14.87
C ASP A 252 -8.33 -3.12 14.74
N ASP A 253 -7.78 -2.98 13.53
CA ASP A 253 -6.51 -2.26 13.26
C ASP A 253 -6.78 -0.91 12.57
N ARG A 254 -7.15 0.08 13.38
CA ARG A 254 -7.35 1.46 12.93
C ARG A 254 -6.00 2.12 12.70
N GLY A 255 -5.73 2.53 11.47
CA GLY A 255 -4.48 3.17 11.07
C GLY A 255 -3.43 2.24 10.46
N GLY A 256 -3.64 0.91 10.52
CA GLY A 256 -2.68 -0.06 9.96
C GLY A 256 -1.26 0.15 10.47
N LEU A 257 -1.12 0.75 11.65
CA LEU A 257 0.15 1.12 12.23
C LEU A 257 0.81 -0.16 12.69
N PRO A 258 1.93 -0.57 12.08
CA PRO A 258 2.64 -1.70 12.60
C PRO A 258 2.97 -1.41 14.07
N HIS A 259 2.60 -2.32 14.98
CA HIS A 259 2.77 -2.15 16.43
C HIS A 259 4.20 -1.73 16.84
N HIS A 260 5.20 -1.92 15.98
CA HIS A 260 6.59 -1.48 16.19
C HIS A 260 6.84 0.04 16.04
N PHE A 261 5.89 0.83 15.55
CA PHE A 261 6.01 2.30 15.53
C PHE A 261 5.48 3.00 16.79
N LEU A 262 4.89 2.24 17.73
CA LEU A 262 4.30 2.77 18.98
C LEU A 262 5.23 2.62 20.20
N ALA A 263 6.55 2.52 19.99
CA ALA A 263 7.55 2.42 21.08
C ALA A 263 8.11 3.78 21.51
#